data_AF-A0A9E3BEW2-F1
#
_entry.id   AF-A0A9E3BEW2-F1
#
_cell.length_a   1.000
_cell.length_b   1.000
_cell.length_c   1.000
_cell.angle_alpha   90.00
_cell.angle_beta   90.00
_cell.angle_gamma   90.00
#
_symmetry.space_group_name_H-M   'P 1'
#
loop_
_entity.id
_entity.type
_entity.pdbx_description
1 polymer ?
#
loop_
_entity_poly.entity_id
_entity_poly.type
_entity_poly.pdbx_seq_one_letter_code
_entity_poly.pdbx_strand_id
1 'polypeptide(L)'
;MEVDVRCGFTIGVGDASAVGEVRRRLSTLAQEMGFGETDAGRVAVVATEMAGNLAKHARGGGQILAQTRIRDERPGIEILALDRGPGIASLPQALRDGYSTAGSPGTGLGAMSRMADDFDIHSVAGVGTAVLARLWPQSYGRPTVPPLEVGAVRIPHPGETACGDAWAWHPRPQGGLVVVADGLGHGPGAAEASSEAVRVFREHPDLAPTEMLRRMHDALRPTRGAAVAVVELDVERGEIRFAGTGNISGAVVTPATSQSMVSHSGIVGHQMPRAQEFVYSWPEGALVILHSDGIGTRWTLERYPGLISRDASLVAGVLYRDYSRENDDATVVAARRPLRP
;
A
#
# COMPACT_ATOMS: atom_id res chain seq x y z
N MET A 1 -8.06 -16.39 1.54
CA MET A 1 -7.90 -15.14 0.76
C MET A 1 -7.38 -14.02 1.66
N GLU A 2 -6.16 -14.18 2.20
CA GLU A 2 -5.45 -13.11 2.91
C GLU A 2 -4.49 -12.47 1.91
N VAL A 3 -4.49 -11.13 1.81
CA VAL A 3 -3.53 -10.34 1.04
C VAL A 3 -2.55 -9.68 1.99
N ASP A 4 -1.63 -10.48 2.51
CA ASP A 4 -0.55 -9.98 3.35
C ASP A 4 0.48 -9.22 2.49
N VAL A 5 1.02 -8.12 3.02
CA VAL A 5 2.21 -7.47 2.46
C VAL A 5 3.40 -7.71 3.33
N ARG A 6 4.37 -8.41 2.75
CA ARG A 6 5.65 -8.66 3.40
C ARG A 6 6.75 -7.85 2.74
N CYS A 7 7.67 -7.42 3.60
CA CYS A 7 8.99 -6.85 3.29
C CYS A 7 9.03 -6.04 1.99
N GLY A 8 8.76 -4.73 2.10
CA GLY A 8 8.94 -3.80 1.00
C GLY A 8 10.36 -3.28 0.94
N PHE A 9 10.88 -3.00 -0.26
CA PHE A 9 12.06 -2.15 -0.43
C PHE A 9 11.78 -1.05 -1.44
N THR A 10 12.55 0.03 -1.32
CA THR A 10 12.55 1.13 -2.29
C THR A 10 13.92 1.23 -2.96
N ILE A 11 13.92 1.65 -4.22
CA ILE A 11 15.12 2.00 -4.98
C ILE A 11 14.86 3.34 -5.66
N GLY A 12 15.68 4.33 -5.35
CA GLY A 12 15.68 5.61 -6.05
C GLY A 12 16.21 5.44 -7.47
N VAL A 13 15.49 6.00 -8.44
CA VAL A 13 15.85 5.97 -9.86
C VAL A 13 16.07 7.39 -10.34
N GLY A 14 17.33 7.85 -10.27
CA GLY A 14 17.75 9.16 -10.77
C GLY A 14 18.26 9.13 -12.22
N ASP A 15 18.82 7.99 -12.65
CA ASP A 15 19.44 7.83 -13.96
C ASP A 15 19.41 6.37 -14.43
N ALA A 16 19.99 6.12 -15.61
CA ALA A 16 19.96 4.80 -16.26
C ALA A 16 20.73 3.70 -15.49
N SER A 17 21.66 4.03 -14.59
CA SER A 17 22.42 3.04 -13.82
C SER A 17 21.53 2.27 -12.83
N ALA A 18 20.53 2.95 -12.25
CA ALA A 18 19.58 2.37 -11.31
C ALA A 18 18.67 1.30 -11.96
N VAL A 19 18.47 1.34 -13.28
CA VAL A 19 17.65 0.37 -14.02
C VAL A 19 18.19 -1.06 -13.83
N GLY A 20 19.51 -1.24 -13.90
CA GLY A 20 20.15 -2.54 -13.71
C GLY A 20 19.99 -3.08 -12.29
N GLU A 21 20.05 -2.18 -11.30
CA GLU A 21 19.85 -2.52 -9.88
C GLU A 21 18.41 -2.96 -9.62
N VAL A 22 17.42 -2.18 -10.07
CA VAL A 22 15.99 -2.50 -9.93
C VAL A 22 15.69 -3.87 -10.51
N ARG A 23 16.12 -4.13 -11.76
CA ARG A 23 15.93 -5.42 -12.42
C ARG A 23 16.52 -6.57 -11.59
N ARG A 24 17.76 -6.42 -11.11
CA ARG A 24 18.45 -7.45 -10.32
C ARG A 24 17.71 -7.75 -9.02
N ARG A 25 17.35 -6.71 -8.25
CA ARG A 25 16.66 -6.84 -6.96
C ARG A 25 15.30 -7.52 -7.10
N LEU A 26 14.51 -7.12 -8.11
CA LEU A 26 13.21 -7.75 -8.38
C LEU A 26 13.32 -9.17 -8.91
N SER A 27 14.36 -9.48 -9.71
CA SER A 27 14.62 -10.86 -10.16
C SER A 27 15.00 -11.78 -8.99
N THR A 28 15.84 -11.28 -8.07
CA THR A 28 16.18 -12.01 -6.83
C THR A 28 14.94 -12.25 -5.98
N LEU A 29 14.10 -11.22 -5.78
CA LEU A 29 12.84 -11.37 -5.04
C LEU A 29 11.94 -12.44 -5.70
N ALA A 30 11.80 -12.44 -7.02
CA ALA A 30 11.00 -13.44 -7.74
C ALA A 30 11.55 -14.87 -7.53
N GLN A 31 12.87 -15.04 -7.58
CA GLN A 31 13.52 -16.33 -7.33
C GLN A 31 13.32 -16.82 -5.88
N GLU A 32 13.48 -15.93 -4.90
CA GLU A 32 13.23 -16.22 -3.48
C GLU A 32 11.78 -16.63 -3.21
N MET A 33 10.84 -16.12 -4.02
CA MET A 33 9.41 -16.45 -3.97
C MET A 33 9.04 -17.70 -4.79
N GLY A 34 10.01 -18.34 -5.46
CA GLY A 34 9.79 -19.58 -6.22
C GLY A 34 9.17 -19.37 -7.61
N PHE A 35 9.30 -18.18 -8.21
CA PHE A 35 8.87 -17.96 -9.59
C PHE A 35 9.71 -18.82 -10.54
N GLY A 36 9.07 -19.45 -11.53
CA GLY A 36 9.78 -20.15 -12.60
C GLY A 36 10.58 -19.18 -13.49
N GLU A 37 11.51 -19.70 -14.30
CA GLU A 37 12.40 -18.90 -15.15
C GLU A 37 11.63 -17.91 -16.06
N THR A 38 10.55 -18.37 -16.68
CA THR A 38 9.69 -17.53 -17.53
C THR A 38 9.04 -16.39 -16.75
N ASP A 39 8.54 -16.65 -15.54
CA ASP A 39 7.88 -15.64 -14.71
C ASP A 39 8.88 -14.65 -14.10
N ALA A 40 10.05 -15.13 -13.68
CA ALA A 40 11.16 -14.27 -13.29
C ALA A 40 11.61 -13.37 -14.45
N GLY A 41 11.63 -13.89 -15.69
CA GLY A 41 11.85 -13.12 -16.91
C GLY A 41 10.80 -12.02 -17.13
N ARG A 42 9.51 -12.32 -16.92
CA ARG A 42 8.42 -11.32 -16.97
C ARG A 42 8.65 -10.19 -15.96
N VAL A 43 8.96 -10.55 -14.70
CA VAL A 43 9.27 -9.57 -13.64
C VAL A 43 10.45 -8.68 -14.05
N ALA A 44 11.52 -9.25 -14.61
CA ALA A 44 12.69 -8.50 -15.03
C ALA A 44 12.39 -7.50 -16.17
N VAL A 45 11.53 -7.87 -17.13
CA VAL A 45 11.12 -6.96 -18.21
C VAL A 45 10.28 -5.82 -17.66
N VAL A 46 9.25 -6.11 -16.86
CA VAL A 46 8.39 -5.08 -16.26
C VAL A 46 9.23 -4.13 -15.38
N ALA A 47 10.12 -4.66 -14.55
CA ALA A 47 11.03 -3.88 -13.72
C ALA A 47 11.90 -2.91 -14.55
N THR A 48 12.44 -3.40 -15.66
CA THR A 48 13.32 -2.62 -16.55
C THR A 48 12.55 -1.49 -17.23
N GLU A 49 11.35 -1.76 -17.71
CA GLU A 49 10.50 -0.75 -18.35
C GLU A 49 10.01 0.31 -17.34
N MET A 50 9.59 -0.10 -16.14
CA MET A 50 9.20 0.83 -15.06
C MET A 50 10.37 1.75 -14.67
N ALA A 51 11.53 1.18 -14.36
CA ALA A 51 12.72 1.96 -14.00
C ALA A 51 13.24 2.81 -15.18
N GLY A 52 13.22 2.27 -16.40
CA GLY A 52 13.63 3.00 -17.60
C GLY A 52 12.74 4.22 -17.87
N ASN A 53 11.43 4.10 -17.64
CA ASN A 53 10.51 5.24 -17.75
C ASN A 53 10.81 6.31 -16.71
N LEU A 54 11.08 5.92 -15.46
CA LEU A 54 11.52 6.87 -14.43
C LEU A 54 12.81 7.58 -14.85
N ALA A 55 13.85 6.84 -15.21
CA ALA A 55 15.15 7.41 -15.59
C ALA A 55 15.08 8.38 -16.79
N LYS A 56 14.16 8.14 -17.74
CA LYS A 56 14.00 8.98 -18.94
C LYS A 56 13.08 10.18 -18.72
N HIS A 57 12.02 10.03 -17.93
CA HIS A 57 10.91 10.98 -17.90
C HIS A 57 10.70 11.66 -16.54
N ALA A 58 11.16 11.07 -15.44
CA ALA A 58 11.03 11.65 -14.11
C ALA A 58 12.09 12.75 -13.90
N ARG A 59 11.70 14.01 -14.17
CA ARG A 59 12.55 15.16 -13.86
C ARG A 59 12.77 15.24 -12.34
N GLY A 60 14.01 15.10 -11.88
CA GLY A 60 14.35 15.02 -10.45
C GLY A 60 14.38 13.59 -9.89
N GLY A 61 14.23 12.58 -10.74
CA GLY A 61 14.20 11.17 -10.36
C GLY A 61 12.83 10.70 -9.88
N GLY A 62 12.75 9.40 -9.62
CA GLY A 62 11.59 8.76 -9.02
C GLY A 62 12.02 7.58 -8.16
N GLN A 63 11.08 6.73 -7.80
CA GLN A 63 11.34 5.55 -6.97
C GLN A 63 10.56 4.34 -7.46
N ILE A 64 11.21 3.18 -7.37
CA ILE A 64 10.56 1.88 -7.47
C ILE A 64 10.36 1.37 -6.04
N LEU A 65 9.13 1.04 -5.72
CA LEU A 65 8.76 0.33 -4.51
C LEU A 65 8.31 -1.07 -4.91
N ALA A 66 8.88 -2.09 -4.28
CA ALA A 66 8.53 -3.48 -4.52
C ALA A 66 8.10 -4.15 -3.21
N GLN A 67 7.03 -4.94 -3.25
CA GLN A 67 6.51 -5.65 -2.09
C GLN A 67 6.03 -7.04 -2.47
N THR A 68 6.09 -7.97 -1.51
CA THR A 68 5.40 -9.26 -1.63
C THR A 68 3.93 -9.07 -1.31
N ARG A 69 3.04 -9.48 -2.21
CA ARG A 69 1.60 -9.67 -1.97
C ARG A 69 1.31 -11.16 -1.82
N ILE A 70 0.50 -11.53 -0.85
CA ILE A 70 -0.04 -12.89 -0.76
C ILE A 70 -1.44 -12.89 -1.39
N ARG A 71 -1.84 -13.98 -2.04
CA ARG A 71 -3.22 -14.22 -2.47
C ARG A 71 -3.46 -15.71 -2.41
N ASP A 72 -4.43 -16.12 -1.61
CA ASP A 72 -4.75 -17.55 -1.37
C ASP A 72 -3.52 -18.37 -0.99
N GLU A 73 -2.72 -17.83 -0.05
CA GLU A 73 -1.44 -18.40 0.42
C GLU A 73 -0.34 -18.43 -0.64
N ARG A 74 -0.59 -17.90 -1.83
CA ARG A 74 0.37 -17.87 -2.91
C ARG A 74 1.04 -16.50 -3.01
N PRO A 75 2.37 -16.44 -3.07
CA PRO A 75 3.10 -15.18 -3.17
C PRO A 75 3.12 -14.62 -4.60
N GLY A 76 2.99 -13.30 -4.71
CA GLY A 76 3.14 -12.51 -5.94
C GLY A 76 3.86 -11.19 -5.65
N ILE A 77 4.36 -10.54 -6.70
CA ILE A 77 5.13 -9.30 -6.58
C ILE A 77 4.25 -8.13 -6.99
N GLU A 78 4.20 -7.11 -6.15
CA GLU A 78 3.66 -5.80 -6.50
C GLU A 78 4.81 -4.80 -6.67
N ILE A 79 4.75 -4.04 -7.77
CA ILE A 79 5.71 -3.00 -8.11
C ILE A 79 4.95 -1.69 -8.29
N LEU A 80 5.39 -0.64 -7.58
CA LEU A 80 4.95 0.74 -7.77
C LEU A 80 6.12 1.57 -8.30
N ALA A 81 5.92 2.25 -9.43
CA ALA A 81 6.83 3.29 -9.91
C ALA A 81 6.19 4.65 -9.63
N LEU A 82 6.90 5.50 -8.89
CA LEU A 82 6.37 6.77 -8.41
C LEU A 82 7.35 7.89 -8.77
N ASP A 83 6.87 8.92 -9.50
CA ASP A 83 7.63 10.14 -9.76
C ASP A 83 6.81 11.40 -9.52
N ARG A 84 7.51 12.52 -9.30
CA ARG A 84 6.95 13.88 -9.26
C ARG A 84 7.33 14.67 -10.52
N GLY A 85 7.47 13.98 -11.64
CA GLY A 85 7.85 14.53 -12.93
C GLY A 85 6.71 15.30 -13.62
N PRO A 86 6.84 15.61 -14.91
CA PRO A 86 5.87 16.43 -15.63
C PRO A 86 4.51 15.75 -15.86
N GLY A 87 4.39 14.45 -15.60
CA GLY A 87 3.21 13.65 -15.96
C GLY A 87 3.17 13.29 -17.45
N ILE A 88 2.14 12.54 -17.83
CA ILE A 88 1.89 12.04 -19.19
C ILE A 88 0.72 12.82 -19.78
N ALA A 89 0.96 13.53 -20.89
CA ALA A 89 -0.04 14.40 -21.52
C ALA A 89 -1.28 13.63 -22.03
N SER A 90 -1.10 12.41 -22.55
CA SER A 90 -2.19 11.56 -23.00
C SER A 90 -1.92 10.09 -22.68
N LEU A 91 -2.52 9.60 -21.59
CA LEU A 91 -2.44 8.18 -21.20
C LEU A 91 -2.95 7.21 -22.29
N PRO A 92 -4.10 7.46 -22.96
CA PRO A 92 -4.56 6.56 -24.01
C PRO A 92 -3.58 6.43 -25.18
N GLN A 93 -2.84 7.49 -25.51
CA GLN A 93 -1.81 7.44 -26.55
C GLN A 93 -0.56 6.71 -26.05
N ALA A 94 -0.14 6.97 -24.81
CA ALA A 94 1.04 6.34 -24.21
C ALA A 94 0.90 4.82 -24.01
N LEU A 95 -0.33 4.31 -23.90
CA LEU A 95 -0.60 2.87 -23.83
C LEU A 95 -0.68 2.17 -25.19
N ARG A 96 -0.73 2.93 -26.31
CA ARG A 96 -0.67 2.36 -27.66
C ARG A 96 0.78 2.07 -28.04
N ASP A 97 1.03 0.88 -28.57
CA ASP A 97 2.35 0.52 -29.08
C ASP A 97 2.80 1.51 -30.17
N GLY A 98 4.08 1.89 -30.15
CA GLY A 98 4.70 2.79 -31.12
C GLY A 98 4.69 4.28 -30.74
N TYR A 99 4.13 4.65 -29.58
CA TYR A 99 4.13 6.04 -29.11
C TYR A 99 5.21 6.29 -28.05
N SER A 100 6.19 7.12 -28.38
CA SER A 100 7.26 7.53 -27.45
C SER A 100 7.64 8.98 -27.70
N THR A 101 7.69 9.77 -26.64
CA THR A 101 8.12 11.17 -26.65
C THR A 101 9.64 11.34 -26.48
N ALA A 102 10.39 10.25 -26.26
CA ALA A 102 11.83 10.27 -25.93
C ALA A 102 12.68 9.27 -26.73
N GLY A 103 12.30 8.97 -27.98
CA GLY A 103 13.15 8.20 -28.90
C GLY A 103 13.28 6.69 -28.63
N SER A 104 12.50 6.12 -27.71
CA SER A 104 12.33 4.66 -27.57
C SER A 104 11.33 4.10 -28.60
N PRO A 105 11.25 2.75 -28.79
CA PRO A 105 10.27 2.13 -29.68
C PRO A 105 8.80 2.41 -29.33
N GLY A 106 8.51 3.03 -28.18
CA GLY A 106 7.14 3.38 -27.78
C GLY A 106 6.28 2.19 -27.39
N THR A 107 6.90 1.09 -26.98
CA THR A 107 6.22 -0.17 -26.60
C THR A 107 6.21 -0.43 -25.10
N GLY A 108 6.91 0.36 -24.29
CA GLY A 108 7.18 0.05 -22.88
C GLY A 108 5.94 -0.06 -22.00
N LEU A 109 5.08 0.97 -21.99
CA LEU A 109 3.85 0.96 -21.17
C LEU A 109 2.84 -0.10 -21.66
N GLY A 110 2.65 -0.23 -22.97
CA GLY A 110 1.77 -1.25 -23.56
C GLY A 110 2.26 -2.68 -23.28
N ALA A 111 3.58 -2.92 -23.37
CA ALA A 111 4.18 -4.21 -23.04
C ALA A 111 4.01 -4.57 -21.56
N MET A 112 4.27 -3.62 -20.65
CA MET A 112 4.05 -3.84 -19.21
C MET A 112 2.59 -4.19 -18.91
N SER A 113 1.64 -3.43 -19.48
CA SER A 113 0.21 -3.68 -19.28
C SER A 113 -0.25 -5.05 -19.78
N ARG A 114 0.42 -5.63 -20.79
CA ARG A 114 0.12 -6.98 -21.29
C ARG A 114 0.81 -8.08 -20.48
N MET A 115 1.97 -7.80 -19.89
CA MET A 115 2.76 -8.78 -19.15
C MET A 115 2.35 -8.89 -17.67
N ALA A 116 1.90 -7.79 -17.08
CA ALA A 116 1.40 -7.77 -15.71
C ALA A 116 0.02 -8.45 -15.63
N ASP A 117 -0.24 -9.11 -14.52
CA ASP A 117 -1.53 -9.73 -14.25
C ASP A 117 -2.56 -8.68 -13.79
N ASP A 118 -2.10 -7.67 -13.04
CA ASP A 118 -2.87 -6.46 -12.74
C ASP A 118 -2.00 -5.23 -13.07
N PHE A 119 -2.58 -4.23 -13.75
CA PHE A 119 -1.89 -3.00 -14.13
C PHE A 119 -2.82 -1.80 -13.94
N ASP A 120 -2.32 -0.75 -13.30
CA ASP A 120 -3.01 0.54 -13.23
C ASP A 120 -2.00 1.68 -13.34
N ILE A 121 -2.47 2.83 -13.83
CA ILE A 121 -1.65 4.01 -14.03
C ILE A 121 -2.46 5.26 -13.72
N HIS A 122 -1.83 6.16 -12.99
CA HIS A 122 -2.34 7.50 -12.72
C HIS A 122 -1.28 8.52 -13.08
N SER A 123 -1.66 9.53 -13.84
CA SER A 123 -0.74 10.61 -14.20
C SER A 123 -1.49 11.92 -14.25
N VAL A 124 -0.91 12.95 -13.64
CA VAL A 124 -1.46 14.30 -13.62
C VAL A 124 -0.36 15.26 -14.09
N ALA A 125 -0.72 16.08 -15.07
CA ALA A 125 0.20 17.05 -15.65
C ALA A 125 0.75 18.00 -14.58
N GLY A 126 2.08 18.12 -14.50
CA GLY A 126 2.78 18.95 -13.52
C GLY A 126 2.80 18.40 -12.09
N VAL A 127 2.22 17.23 -11.83
CA VAL A 127 2.20 16.59 -10.50
C VAL A 127 3.04 15.31 -10.49
N GLY A 128 2.97 14.50 -11.54
CA GLY A 128 3.78 13.28 -11.69
C GLY A 128 2.98 12.07 -12.12
N THR A 129 3.64 10.92 -12.17
CA THR A 129 3.04 9.64 -12.56
C THR A 129 3.22 8.59 -11.46
N ALA A 130 2.22 7.73 -11.32
CA ALA A 130 2.25 6.52 -10.52
C ALA A 130 1.82 5.34 -11.41
N VAL A 131 2.61 4.27 -11.42
CA VAL A 131 2.32 3.04 -12.17
C VAL A 131 2.35 1.86 -11.20
N LEU A 132 1.33 1.02 -11.27
CA LEU A 132 1.21 -0.23 -10.53
C LEU A 132 1.31 -1.40 -11.51
N ALA A 133 2.10 -2.41 -11.14
CA ALA A 133 2.09 -3.71 -11.78
C ALA A 133 2.12 -4.81 -10.73
N ARG A 134 1.23 -5.80 -10.85
CA ARG A 134 1.28 -7.04 -10.07
C ARG A 134 1.61 -8.21 -10.98
N LEU A 135 2.53 -9.05 -10.53
CA LEU A 135 2.92 -10.27 -11.22
C LEU A 135 2.76 -11.47 -10.29
N TRP A 136 2.11 -12.49 -10.82
CA TRP A 136 1.96 -13.79 -10.19
C TRP A 136 2.57 -14.86 -11.11
N PRO A 137 3.10 -15.97 -10.55
CA PRO A 137 3.45 -17.15 -11.32
C PRO A 137 2.28 -17.62 -12.19
N GLN A 138 2.51 -17.87 -13.48
CA GLN A 138 1.46 -18.31 -14.41
C GLN A 138 0.97 -19.73 -14.11
N SER A 139 1.72 -20.49 -13.31
CA SER A 139 1.25 -21.76 -12.74
C SER A 139 0.08 -21.58 -11.78
N TYR A 140 -0.19 -20.36 -11.34
CA TYR A 140 -1.35 -20.07 -10.51
C TYR A 140 -2.62 -20.05 -11.37
N GLY A 141 -3.68 -20.68 -10.88
CA GLY A 141 -4.97 -20.64 -11.54
C GLY A 141 -5.56 -19.23 -11.54
N ARG A 142 -6.76 -19.10 -12.10
CA ARG A 142 -7.45 -17.80 -12.16
C ARG A 142 -7.64 -17.24 -10.73
N PRO A 143 -7.32 -15.95 -10.50
CA PRO A 143 -7.48 -15.34 -9.18
C PRO A 143 -8.91 -15.38 -8.68
N THR A 144 -9.11 -15.58 -7.38
CA THR A 144 -10.37 -15.16 -6.74
C THR A 144 -10.33 -13.66 -6.54
N VAL A 145 -11.41 -12.97 -6.92
CA VAL A 145 -11.57 -11.54 -6.65
C VAL A 145 -11.96 -11.39 -5.17
N PRO A 146 -11.17 -10.66 -4.35
CA PRO A 146 -11.53 -10.48 -2.95
C PRO A 146 -12.81 -9.64 -2.80
N PRO A 147 -13.57 -9.83 -1.71
CA PRO A 147 -14.78 -9.05 -1.42
C PRO A 147 -14.46 -7.58 -1.11
N LEU A 148 -13.18 -7.25 -0.96
CA LEU A 148 -12.65 -5.96 -0.62
C LEU A 148 -11.33 -5.75 -1.36
N GLU A 149 -11.15 -4.58 -1.95
CA GLU A 149 -9.85 -4.19 -2.47
C GLU A 149 -9.06 -3.48 -1.36
N VAL A 150 -7.91 -4.02 -1.00
CA VAL A 150 -7.01 -3.47 0.02
C VAL A 150 -5.62 -3.36 -0.56
N GLY A 151 -5.06 -2.16 -0.52
CA GLY A 151 -3.71 -1.86 -0.96
C GLY A 151 -2.97 -1.09 0.12
N ALA A 152 -1.65 -1.18 0.10
CA ALA A 152 -0.85 -0.50 1.12
C ALA A 152 0.58 -0.22 0.65
N VAL A 153 1.16 0.82 1.23
CA VAL A 153 2.59 1.10 1.23
C VAL A 153 3.10 1.03 2.66
N ARG A 154 4.23 0.35 2.88
CA ARG A 154 4.93 0.27 4.17
C ARG A 154 6.43 0.35 3.94
N ILE A 155 7.08 1.42 4.38
CA ILE A 155 8.49 1.70 4.16
C ILE A 155 9.17 1.96 5.51
N PRO A 156 10.33 1.33 5.79
CA PRO A 156 11.07 1.59 7.01
C PRO A 156 11.66 3.00 7.04
N HIS A 157 11.91 3.52 8.24
CA HIS A 157 12.74 4.70 8.46
C HIS A 157 14.04 4.60 7.65
N PRO A 158 14.55 5.70 7.06
CA PRO A 158 15.80 5.66 6.30
C PRO A 158 16.96 5.05 7.10
N GLY A 159 17.68 4.11 6.47
CA GLY A 159 18.80 3.41 7.09
C GLY A 159 18.40 2.19 7.94
N GLU A 160 17.11 1.99 8.21
CA GLU A 160 16.62 0.79 8.88
C GLU A 160 16.24 -0.31 7.88
N THR A 161 16.39 -1.56 8.32
CA THR A 161 15.92 -2.74 7.57
C THR A 161 14.62 -3.31 8.13
N ALA A 162 14.27 -2.92 9.36
CA ALA A 162 13.03 -3.27 10.03
C ALA A 162 12.18 -2.01 10.17
N CYS A 163 10.95 -2.06 9.65
CA CYS A 163 10.00 -0.95 9.75
C CYS A 163 9.33 -0.96 11.13
N GLY A 164 9.32 0.19 11.81
CA GLY A 164 8.60 0.38 13.07
C GLY A 164 7.09 0.21 12.94
N ASP A 165 6.55 0.43 11.73
CA ASP A 165 5.15 0.20 11.42
C ASP A 165 4.84 -1.25 11.01
N ALA A 166 3.61 -1.66 11.26
CA ALA A 166 3.02 -2.88 10.74
C ALA A 166 1.55 -2.66 10.36
N TRP A 167 1.07 -3.48 9.43
CA TRP A 167 -0.34 -3.52 9.08
C TRP A 167 -0.74 -4.93 8.69
N ALA A 168 -2.03 -5.23 8.77
CA ALA A 168 -2.60 -6.46 8.23
C ALA A 168 -4.08 -6.24 7.90
N TRP A 169 -4.63 -7.13 7.07
CA TRP A 169 -6.06 -7.22 6.89
C TRP A 169 -6.50 -8.68 6.96
N HIS A 170 -7.76 -8.89 7.31
CA HIS A 170 -8.36 -10.20 7.40
C HIS A 170 -9.73 -10.18 6.73
N PRO A 171 -9.99 -11.03 5.71
CA PRO A 171 -11.32 -11.12 5.09
C PRO A 171 -12.35 -11.65 6.08
N ARG A 172 -13.58 -11.13 6.01
CA ARG A 172 -14.75 -11.70 6.69
C ARG A 172 -15.88 -11.88 5.68
N PRO A 173 -16.88 -12.74 5.94
CA PRO A 173 -18.01 -12.91 5.02
C PRO A 173 -18.74 -11.61 4.63
N GLN A 174 -18.82 -10.64 5.54
CA GLN A 174 -19.50 -9.35 5.36
C GLN A 174 -18.55 -8.21 4.95
N GLY A 175 -17.27 -8.49 4.72
CA GLY A 175 -16.26 -7.47 4.39
C GLY A 175 -14.88 -7.85 4.92
N GLY A 176 -14.40 -7.16 5.95
CA GLY A 176 -13.11 -7.50 6.54
C GLY A 176 -12.67 -6.62 7.70
N LEU A 177 -11.54 -6.99 8.29
CA LEU A 177 -10.82 -6.18 9.28
C LEU A 177 -9.53 -5.64 8.68
N VAL A 178 -9.10 -4.47 9.14
CA VAL A 178 -7.79 -3.89 8.88
C VAL A 178 -7.19 -3.42 10.20
N VAL A 179 -5.88 -3.63 10.39
CA VAL A 179 -5.11 -3.04 11.48
C VAL A 179 -3.92 -2.28 10.91
N VAL A 180 -3.62 -1.12 11.50
CA VAL A 180 -2.36 -0.40 11.34
C VAL A 180 -1.80 -0.15 12.73
N ALA A 181 -0.51 -0.43 12.93
CA ALA A 181 0.22 -0.25 14.17
C ALA A 181 1.55 0.45 13.89
N ASP A 182 1.90 1.41 14.74
CA ASP A 182 3.14 2.19 14.72
C ASP A 182 3.82 1.99 16.07
N GLY A 183 4.89 1.20 16.07
CA GLY A 183 5.64 0.88 17.28
C GLY A 183 6.48 2.06 17.74
N LEU A 184 6.59 2.29 19.06
CA LEU A 184 7.27 3.49 19.55
C LEU A 184 8.77 3.55 19.16
N GLY A 185 9.12 4.63 18.46
CA GLY A 185 10.44 4.88 17.90
C GLY A 185 10.59 4.25 16.51
N HIS A 186 11.82 3.86 16.14
CA HIS A 186 12.07 3.16 14.87
C HIS A 186 12.97 1.92 15.11
N GLY A 187 13.17 1.16 14.02
CA GLY A 187 14.05 0.01 13.99
C GLY A 187 13.48 -1.22 14.71
N PRO A 188 14.33 -2.21 15.06
CA PRO A 188 13.87 -3.54 15.48
C PRO A 188 12.92 -3.57 16.69
N GLY A 189 13.14 -2.70 17.69
CA GLY A 189 12.27 -2.66 18.88
C GLY A 189 10.89 -2.05 18.63
N ALA A 190 10.77 -1.12 17.68
CA ALA A 190 9.47 -0.62 17.22
C ALA A 190 8.77 -1.68 16.38
N ALA A 191 9.52 -2.32 15.46
CA ALA A 191 9.03 -3.41 14.63
C ALA A 191 8.51 -4.60 15.44
N GLU A 192 9.15 -4.94 16.55
CA GLU A 192 8.70 -5.96 17.50
C GLU A 192 7.32 -5.61 18.07
N ALA A 193 7.13 -4.37 18.53
CA ALA A 193 5.87 -3.92 19.13
C ALA A 193 4.71 -3.92 18.11
N SER A 194 4.93 -3.40 16.91
CA SER A 194 3.90 -3.36 15.87
C SER A 194 3.60 -4.73 15.28
N SER A 195 4.62 -5.59 15.13
CA SER A 195 4.44 -6.99 14.70
C SER A 195 3.64 -7.80 15.73
N GLU A 196 3.84 -7.55 17.02
CA GLU A 196 3.08 -8.20 18.08
C GLU A 196 1.59 -7.81 18.02
N ALA A 197 1.27 -6.56 17.66
CA ALA A 197 -0.11 -6.15 17.43
C ALA A 197 -0.74 -6.91 16.25
N VAL A 198 0.00 -7.06 15.15
CA VAL A 198 -0.44 -7.84 13.98
C VAL A 198 -0.58 -9.33 14.31
N ARG A 199 0.26 -9.89 15.17
CA ARG A 199 0.13 -11.28 15.65
C ARG A 199 -1.21 -11.47 16.36
N VAL A 200 -1.52 -10.61 17.34
CA VAL A 200 -2.82 -10.65 18.06
C VAL A 200 -4.00 -10.51 17.11
N PHE A 201 -3.91 -9.60 16.14
CA PHE A 201 -4.92 -9.40 15.11
C PHE A 201 -5.22 -10.68 14.32
N ARG A 202 -4.18 -11.37 13.87
CA ARG A 202 -4.31 -12.62 13.09
C ARG A 202 -4.87 -13.78 13.89
N GLU A 203 -4.55 -13.86 15.18
CA GLU A 203 -5.02 -14.93 16.05
C GLU A 203 -6.47 -14.78 16.49
N HIS A 204 -7.02 -13.57 16.38
CA HIS A 204 -8.36 -13.25 16.88
C HIS A 204 -9.25 -12.57 15.83
N PRO A 205 -9.42 -13.16 14.63
CA PRO A 205 -10.09 -12.53 13.50
C PRO A 205 -11.58 -12.29 13.71
N ASP A 206 -12.18 -12.78 14.80
CA ASP A 206 -13.61 -12.67 15.13
C ASP A 206 -13.93 -11.53 16.13
N LEU A 207 -12.90 -10.88 16.70
CA LEU A 207 -13.13 -9.83 17.69
C LEU A 207 -13.58 -8.52 17.08
N ALA A 208 -14.41 -7.78 17.82
CA ALA A 208 -14.71 -6.39 17.52
C ALA A 208 -13.47 -5.50 17.75
N PRO A 209 -13.34 -4.35 17.06
CA PRO A 209 -12.20 -3.44 17.16
C PRO A 209 -11.77 -3.08 18.59
N THR A 210 -12.72 -2.80 19.49
CA THR A 210 -12.41 -2.42 20.89
C THR A 210 -11.84 -3.57 21.72
N GLU A 211 -12.39 -4.78 21.57
CA GLU A 211 -11.90 -5.98 22.25
C GLU A 211 -10.54 -6.42 21.67
N MET A 212 -10.34 -6.25 20.36
CA MET A 212 -9.04 -6.43 19.71
C MET A 212 -7.97 -5.51 20.32
N LEU A 213 -8.24 -4.21 20.45
CA LEU A 213 -7.33 -3.26 21.10
C LEU A 213 -7.03 -3.63 22.55
N ARG A 214 -8.02 -4.12 23.30
CA ARG A 214 -7.82 -4.59 24.68
C ARG A 214 -6.85 -5.78 24.73
N ARG A 215 -6.97 -6.73 23.82
CA ARG A 215 -6.03 -7.87 23.74
C ARG A 215 -4.64 -7.45 23.30
N MET A 216 -4.55 -6.58 22.31
CA MET A 216 -3.28 -5.98 21.89
C MET A 216 -2.62 -5.26 23.06
N HIS A 217 -3.39 -4.51 23.86
CA HIS A 217 -2.85 -3.82 25.03
C HIS A 217 -2.17 -4.76 26.01
N ASP A 218 -2.78 -5.90 26.32
CA ASP A 218 -2.18 -6.88 27.22
C ASP A 218 -0.95 -7.57 26.61
N ALA A 219 -0.99 -7.89 25.31
CA ALA A 219 0.11 -8.52 24.59
C ALA A 219 1.32 -7.60 24.37
N LEU A 220 1.09 -6.29 24.23
CA LEU A 220 2.14 -5.30 23.98
C LEU A 220 2.82 -4.80 25.26
N ARG A 221 2.38 -5.20 26.46
CA ARG A 221 3.01 -4.80 27.74
C ARG A 221 4.52 -5.04 27.84
N PRO A 222 5.10 -6.14 27.32
CA PRO A 222 6.54 -6.38 27.39
C PRO A 222 7.33 -5.69 26.26
N THR A 223 6.67 -5.03 25.31
CA THR A 223 7.32 -4.36 24.17
C THR A 223 7.46 -2.87 24.44
N ARG A 224 7.92 -2.09 23.44
CA ARG A 224 7.92 -0.63 23.49
C ARG A 224 6.53 0.00 23.49
N GLY A 225 5.48 -0.79 23.22
CA GLY A 225 4.14 -0.29 22.96
C GLY A 225 4.01 0.33 21.56
N ALA A 226 2.77 0.59 21.16
CA ALA A 226 2.45 1.11 19.83
C ALA A 226 1.21 2.02 19.83
N ALA A 227 1.14 2.91 18.85
CA ALA A 227 -0.14 3.45 18.41
C ALA A 227 -0.81 2.42 17.48
N VAL A 228 -2.11 2.20 17.63
CA VAL A 228 -2.84 1.17 16.87
C VAL A 228 -4.22 1.65 16.51
N ALA A 229 -4.64 1.41 15.26
CA ALA A 229 -6.04 1.50 14.85
C ALA A 229 -6.52 0.17 14.26
N VAL A 230 -7.73 -0.22 14.64
CA VAL A 230 -8.44 -1.39 14.11
C VAL A 230 -9.73 -0.91 13.45
N VAL A 231 -9.98 -1.40 12.24
CA VAL A 231 -11.12 -1.01 11.43
C VAL A 231 -11.86 -2.26 10.97
N GLU A 232 -13.14 -2.33 11.27
CA GLU A 232 -14.07 -3.29 10.67
C GLU A 232 -14.82 -2.61 9.53
N LEU A 233 -14.78 -3.25 8.36
CA LEU A 233 -15.40 -2.80 7.12
C LEU A 233 -16.58 -3.72 6.82
N ASP A 234 -17.80 -3.19 6.94
CA ASP A 234 -19.05 -3.90 6.65
C ASP A 234 -19.58 -3.46 5.29
N VAL A 235 -19.40 -4.32 4.30
CA VAL A 235 -19.79 -4.08 2.90
C VAL A 235 -21.31 -4.18 2.73
N GLU A 236 -21.97 -5.05 3.50
CA GLU A 236 -23.41 -5.26 3.41
C GLU A 236 -24.18 -4.07 4.00
N ARG A 237 -23.78 -3.61 5.19
CA ARG A 237 -24.45 -2.51 5.88
C ARG A 237 -24.12 -1.13 5.33
N GLY A 238 -23.00 -0.98 4.63
CA GLY A 238 -22.59 0.35 4.25
C GLY A 238 -21.76 1.07 5.32
N GLU A 239 -21.13 0.35 6.26
CA GLU A 239 -20.64 0.93 7.52
C GLU A 239 -19.19 0.58 7.83
N ILE A 240 -18.55 1.42 8.65
CA ILE A 240 -17.23 1.19 9.22
C ILE A 240 -17.34 1.29 10.73
N ARG A 241 -16.75 0.34 11.45
CA ARG A 241 -16.48 0.48 12.90
C ARG A 241 -15.00 0.68 13.12
N PHE A 242 -14.65 1.74 13.82
CA PHE A 242 -13.28 2.16 14.05
C PHE A 242 -13.00 2.25 15.55
N ALA A 243 -11.86 1.73 15.98
CA ALA A 243 -11.29 2.02 17.27
C ALA A 243 -9.79 2.29 17.12
N GLY A 244 -9.33 3.41 17.66
CA GLY A 244 -7.92 3.84 17.56
C GLY A 244 -7.38 4.35 18.89
N THR A 245 -6.13 4.00 19.17
CA THR A 245 -5.33 4.53 20.29
C THR A 245 -4.01 5.05 19.75
N GLY A 246 -3.68 6.31 20.02
CA GLY A 246 -2.47 6.98 19.55
C GLY A 246 -2.72 7.85 18.30
N ASN A 247 -1.70 7.97 17.47
CA ASN A 247 -1.58 8.89 16.33
C ASN A 247 -1.90 8.25 14.95
N ILE A 248 -2.32 6.98 14.91
CA ILE A 248 -2.80 6.38 13.65
C ILE A 248 -4.04 7.15 13.17
N SER A 249 -3.92 7.70 11.97
CA SER A 249 -4.96 8.51 11.35
C SER A 249 -5.85 7.63 10.47
N GLY A 250 -7.16 7.84 10.55
CA GLY A 250 -8.15 7.20 9.67
C GLY A 250 -9.06 8.23 9.02
N ALA A 251 -9.49 7.98 7.78
CA ALA A 251 -10.45 8.82 7.09
C ALA A 251 -11.33 8.02 6.13
N VAL A 252 -12.61 8.39 6.04
CA VAL A 252 -13.51 8.01 4.94
C VAL A 252 -13.50 9.12 3.91
N VAL A 253 -13.15 8.79 2.67
CA VAL A 253 -12.99 9.77 1.59
C VAL A 253 -13.92 9.45 0.44
N THR A 254 -14.72 10.44 0.06
CA THR A 254 -15.54 10.45 -1.15
C THR A 254 -14.99 11.50 -2.11
N PRO A 255 -15.49 11.58 -3.36
CA PRO A 255 -15.12 12.68 -4.26
C PRO A 255 -15.48 14.08 -3.72
N ALA A 256 -16.42 14.17 -2.78
CA ALA A 256 -16.95 15.43 -2.27
C ALA A 256 -16.48 15.79 -0.86
N THR A 257 -16.14 14.79 -0.04
CA THR A 257 -15.86 14.97 1.39
C THR A 257 -14.77 14.03 1.88
N SER A 258 -14.04 14.49 2.91
CA SER A 258 -13.16 13.65 3.73
C SER A 258 -13.61 13.77 5.18
N GLN A 259 -13.91 12.63 5.81
CA GLN A 259 -14.32 12.55 7.20
C GLN A 259 -13.27 11.79 8.00
N SER A 260 -12.59 12.47 8.92
CA SER A 260 -11.62 11.84 9.82
C SER A 260 -12.28 10.96 10.86
N MET A 261 -11.64 9.82 11.16
CA MET A 261 -12.01 8.89 12.21
C MET A 261 -11.32 9.29 13.52
N VAL A 262 -11.99 9.05 14.65
CA VAL A 262 -11.55 9.53 15.96
C VAL A 262 -10.70 8.47 16.66
N SER A 263 -9.43 8.81 16.90
CA SER A 263 -8.52 8.05 17.76
C SER A 263 -8.36 8.75 19.11
N HIS A 264 -8.22 7.98 20.18
CA HIS A 264 -7.95 8.50 21.52
C HIS A 264 -6.45 8.54 21.81
N SER A 265 -5.98 9.58 22.51
CA SER A 265 -4.57 9.66 22.92
C SER A 265 -4.20 8.52 23.86
N GLY A 266 -3.09 7.83 23.57
CA GLY A 266 -2.57 6.76 24.41
C GLY A 266 -1.57 5.89 23.66
N ILE A 267 -1.03 4.90 24.37
CA ILE A 267 -0.09 3.90 23.86
C ILE A 267 -0.60 2.52 24.26
N VAL A 268 -0.87 1.68 23.27
CA VAL A 268 -1.23 0.27 23.45
C VAL A 268 0.00 -0.46 24.02
N GLY A 269 -0.18 -1.23 25.10
CA GLY A 269 0.92 -1.82 25.88
C GLY A 269 1.31 -1.02 27.13
N HIS A 270 0.99 0.27 27.19
CA HIS A 270 1.37 1.14 28.31
C HIS A 270 0.17 1.92 28.88
N GLN A 271 -0.07 3.15 28.41
CA GLN A 271 -1.14 4.01 28.90
C GLN A 271 -2.24 4.09 27.84
N MET A 272 -3.20 3.17 27.91
CA MET A 272 -4.35 3.14 26.99
C MET A 272 -5.63 3.51 27.75
N PRO A 273 -6.38 4.55 27.31
CA PRO A 273 -7.70 4.82 27.86
C PRO A 273 -8.67 3.68 27.51
N ARG A 274 -9.88 3.70 28.08
CA ARG A 274 -10.89 2.72 27.70
C ARG A 274 -11.17 2.84 26.20
N ALA A 275 -10.91 1.76 25.46
CA ALA A 275 -11.16 1.71 24.02
C ALA A 275 -12.65 2.00 23.74
N GLN A 276 -12.89 2.84 22.74
CA GLN A 276 -14.22 3.21 22.28
C GLN A 276 -14.31 2.97 20.78
N GLU A 277 -15.47 2.50 20.35
CA GLU A 277 -15.80 2.32 18.95
C GLU A 277 -16.60 3.51 18.43
N PHE A 278 -16.32 3.92 17.21
CA PHE A 278 -17.09 4.89 16.46
C PHE A 278 -17.56 4.27 15.14
N VAL A 279 -18.79 4.57 14.77
CA VAL A 279 -19.41 4.08 13.53
C VAL A 279 -19.45 5.20 12.50
N TYR A 280 -19.04 4.90 11.28
CA TYR A 280 -19.03 5.84 10.14
C TYR A 280 -19.81 5.27 8.97
N SER A 281 -20.48 6.15 8.23
CA SER A 281 -21.06 5.78 6.94
C SER A 281 -19.94 5.58 5.92
N TRP A 282 -20.06 4.53 5.13
CA TRP A 282 -19.15 4.20 4.06
C TRP A 282 -20.00 4.02 2.80
N PRO A 283 -20.21 5.07 2.00
CA PRO A 283 -21.00 4.94 0.77
C PRO A 283 -20.22 4.20 -0.32
N GLU A 284 -20.91 3.73 -1.35
CA GLU A 284 -20.27 3.14 -2.52
C GLU A 284 -19.32 4.15 -3.21
N GLY A 285 -18.18 3.67 -3.70
CA GLY A 285 -17.12 4.51 -4.27
C GLY A 285 -16.26 5.27 -3.27
N ALA A 286 -16.52 5.15 -1.96
CA ALA A 286 -15.68 5.76 -0.94
C ALA A 286 -14.44 4.91 -0.61
N LEU A 287 -13.33 5.59 -0.36
CA LEU A 287 -12.10 5.01 0.17
C LEU A 287 -12.07 5.10 1.69
N VAL A 288 -11.52 4.08 2.33
CA VAL A 288 -11.00 4.15 3.69
C VAL A 288 -9.49 4.28 3.59
N ILE A 289 -8.93 5.32 4.20
CA ILE A 289 -7.48 5.53 4.25
C ILE A 289 -7.06 5.51 5.71
N LEU A 290 -6.06 4.69 6.02
CA LEU A 290 -5.36 4.65 7.30
C LEU A 290 -3.89 4.96 7.07
N HIS A 291 -3.26 5.70 7.98
CA HIS A 291 -1.81 5.91 7.90
C HIS A 291 -1.18 6.14 9.28
N SER A 292 0.10 5.77 9.39
CA SER A 292 0.96 6.18 10.52
C SER A 292 1.28 7.67 10.42
N ASP A 293 1.90 8.25 11.46
CA ASP A 293 2.23 9.66 11.46
C ASP A 293 3.42 10.02 10.58
N GLY A 294 4.17 9.03 10.06
CA GLY A 294 5.11 9.21 8.96
C GLY A 294 4.48 9.76 7.66
N ILE A 295 3.16 9.88 7.61
CA ILE A 295 2.42 10.56 6.56
C ILE A 295 1.77 11.83 7.14
N GLY A 296 2.01 12.98 6.50
CA GLY A 296 1.41 14.25 6.91
C GLY A 296 -0.12 14.22 6.82
N THR A 297 -0.83 14.70 7.84
CA THR A 297 -2.30 14.62 7.94
C THR A 297 -3.06 15.60 7.03
N ARG A 298 -2.36 16.53 6.37
CA ARG A 298 -2.95 17.57 5.51
C ARG A 298 -2.90 17.21 4.03
N TRP A 299 -3.34 16.01 3.68
CA TRP A 299 -3.49 15.58 2.29
C TRP A 299 -4.92 15.83 1.78
N THR A 300 -5.06 15.94 0.45
CA THR A 300 -6.37 16.00 -0.23
C THR A 300 -6.28 15.26 -1.56
N LEU A 301 -7.32 14.48 -1.89
CA LEU A 301 -7.41 13.79 -3.17
C LEU A 301 -7.81 14.73 -4.33
N GLU A 302 -8.29 15.94 -4.04
CA GLU A 302 -8.66 16.92 -5.07
C GLU A 302 -7.47 17.32 -5.96
N ARG A 303 -6.26 17.30 -5.40
CA ARG A 303 -5.01 17.53 -6.14
C ARG A 303 -4.73 16.43 -7.19
N TYR A 304 -5.40 15.30 -7.08
CA TYR A 304 -5.19 14.11 -7.91
C TYR A 304 -6.49 13.68 -8.58
N PRO A 305 -6.99 14.41 -9.61
CA PRO A 305 -8.21 14.05 -10.30
C PRO A 305 -8.23 12.59 -10.75
N GLY A 306 -9.32 11.89 -10.46
CA GLY A 306 -9.51 10.48 -10.80
C GLY A 306 -8.75 9.47 -9.94
N LEU A 307 -7.87 9.89 -9.01
CA LEU A 307 -7.10 8.97 -8.17
C LEU A 307 -7.99 8.10 -7.29
N ILE A 308 -9.11 8.63 -6.78
CA ILE A 308 -10.09 7.88 -5.97
C ILE A 308 -10.65 6.63 -6.68
N SER A 309 -10.65 6.63 -8.01
CA SER A 309 -11.10 5.50 -8.84
C SER A 309 -9.98 4.50 -9.17
N ARG A 310 -8.73 4.79 -8.82
CA ARG A 310 -7.55 3.95 -9.08
C ARG A 310 -7.30 2.94 -8.00
N ASP A 311 -6.54 1.89 -8.34
CA ASP A 311 -6.15 0.81 -7.44
C ASP A 311 -5.72 1.33 -6.05
N ALA A 312 -6.18 0.68 -4.98
CA ALA A 312 -5.92 1.06 -3.60
C ALA A 312 -4.42 1.13 -3.28
N SER A 313 -3.59 0.23 -3.83
CA SER A 313 -2.13 0.30 -3.68
C SER A 313 -1.57 1.53 -4.39
N LEU A 314 -2.14 1.91 -5.53
CA LEU A 314 -1.72 3.09 -6.27
C LEU A 314 -2.13 4.39 -5.55
N VAL A 315 -3.31 4.42 -4.92
CA VAL A 315 -3.72 5.52 -4.01
C VAL A 315 -2.72 5.64 -2.85
N ALA A 316 -2.43 4.53 -2.16
CA ALA A 316 -1.47 4.51 -1.07
C ALA A 316 -0.07 4.98 -1.53
N GLY A 317 0.35 4.56 -2.72
CA GLY A 317 1.60 4.98 -3.36
C GLY A 317 1.68 6.48 -3.64
N VAL A 318 0.61 7.11 -4.13
CA VAL A 318 0.59 8.56 -4.37
C VAL A 318 0.60 9.35 -3.06
N LEU A 319 -0.15 8.90 -2.04
CA LEU A 319 -0.14 9.54 -0.73
C LEU A 319 1.22 9.43 -0.05
N TYR A 320 1.84 8.25 -0.10
CA TYR A 320 3.22 8.06 0.34
C TYR A 320 4.16 9.00 -0.42
N ARG A 321 4.11 8.99 -1.76
CA ARG A 321 4.99 9.81 -2.60
C ARG A 321 4.94 11.28 -2.21
N ASP A 322 3.77 11.85 -1.92
CA ASP A 322 3.65 13.31 -1.78
C ASP A 322 3.55 13.82 -0.33
N TYR A 323 3.27 12.94 0.62
CA TYR A 323 3.02 13.31 2.01
C TYR A 323 3.88 12.55 3.03
N SER A 324 4.79 11.68 2.59
CA SER A 324 5.77 11.06 3.48
C SER A 324 6.67 12.10 4.15
N ARG A 325 6.89 11.93 5.45
CA ARG A 325 7.94 12.61 6.21
C ARG A 325 9.27 11.92 5.94
N GLU A 326 10.34 12.70 5.81
CA GLU A 326 11.63 12.18 5.36
C GLU A 326 12.36 11.32 6.41
N ASN A 327 12.08 11.52 7.69
CA ASN A 327 12.80 10.86 8.81
C ASN A 327 11.84 10.03 9.67
N ASP A 328 11.04 9.19 9.04
CA ASP A 328 10.06 8.37 9.75
C ASP A 328 9.78 7.05 9.04
N ASP A 329 9.30 6.07 9.80
CA ASP A 329 8.60 4.92 9.24
C ASP A 329 7.31 5.41 8.56
N ALA A 330 6.94 4.84 7.41
CA ALA A 330 5.78 5.33 6.66
C ALA A 330 4.87 4.20 6.20
N THR A 331 3.62 4.24 6.68
CA THR A 331 2.57 3.30 6.29
C THR A 331 1.32 4.02 5.84
N VAL A 332 0.81 3.65 4.66
CA VAL A 332 -0.52 4.02 4.17
C VAL A 332 -1.26 2.76 3.78
N VAL A 333 -2.46 2.56 4.30
CA VAL A 333 -3.39 1.52 3.86
C VAL A 333 -4.61 2.19 3.25
N ALA A 334 -5.01 1.75 2.07
CA ALA A 334 -6.24 2.15 1.42
C ALA A 334 -7.13 0.93 1.22
N ALA A 335 -8.43 1.07 1.46
CA ALA A 335 -9.42 0.04 1.23
C ALA A 335 -10.66 0.61 0.55
N ARG A 336 -11.28 -0.17 -0.32
CA ARG A 336 -12.59 0.16 -0.91
C ARG A 336 -13.41 -1.07 -1.21
N ARG A 337 -14.71 -0.83 -1.36
CA ARG A 337 -15.62 -1.82 -1.91
C ARG A 337 -15.26 -2.08 -3.36
N PRO A 338 -15.28 -3.34 -3.81
CA PRO A 338 -15.27 -3.62 -5.23
C PRO A 338 -16.50 -2.97 -5.85
N LEU A 339 -16.30 -2.28 -6.97
CA LEU A 339 -17.41 -1.77 -7.77
C LEU A 339 -18.26 -2.97 -8.18
N ARG A 340 -19.57 -2.93 -7.92
CA ARG A 340 -20.47 -3.95 -8.47
C ARG A 340 -20.39 -3.86 -10.00
N PRO A 341 -20.20 -4.99 -10.70
CA PRO A 341 -20.03 -5.00 -12.15
C PRO A 341 -21.25 -4.45 -12.90
#